data_AF-A0A7S2FRW9-F1
#
_entry.id   AF-A0A7S2FRW9-F1
#
_cell.length_a   1.000
_cell.length_b   1.000
_cell.length_c   1.000
_cell.angle_alpha   90.00
_cell.angle_beta   90.00
_cell.angle_gamma   90.00
#
_symmetry.space_group_name_H-M   'P 1'
#
loop_
_entity.id
_entity.type
_entity.pdbx_description
1 polymer ?
#
loop_
_entity_poly.entity_id
_entity_poly.type
_entity_poly.pdbx_seq_one_letter_code
_entity_poly.pdbx_strand_id
1 'polypeptide(L)'
;AGKDLYSCDYGYDLEVTVGEEKAACGAEIPYSSAHYIASPVIAAGELPVDDDSLYVMAMVDPDAPSADDPSMAEVRHYLVGNINSTIMASGRFDANLVDELTPFKNPSPPEGSGYHR
;
A
#
# COMPACT_ATOMS: atom_id res chain seq x y z
N ALA A 1 -23.32 2.51 -9.28
CA ALA A 1 -22.23 3.16 -10.01
C ALA A 1 -20.94 2.48 -9.58
N GLY A 2 -20.17 1.91 -10.50
CA GLY A 2 -18.87 1.34 -10.15
C GLY A 2 -17.99 2.44 -9.56
N LYS A 3 -17.38 2.20 -8.40
CA LYS A 3 -16.38 3.11 -7.87
C LYS A 3 -15.27 3.23 -8.93
N ASP A 4 -14.90 4.46 -9.26
CA ASP A 4 -13.75 4.70 -10.14
C ASP A 4 -12.53 4.10 -9.46
N LEU A 5 -11.97 3.02 -10.04
CA LEU A 5 -10.81 2.31 -9.48
C LEU A 5 -9.56 3.20 -9.43
N TYR A 6 -9.58 4.37 -10.10
CA TYR A 6 -8.52 5.37 -10.07
C TYR A 6 -8.79 6.53 -9.11
N SER A 7 -9.96 6.57 -8.48
CA SER A 7 -10.20 7.54 -7.42
C SER A 7 -9.41 7.11 -6.17
N CYS A 8 -8.72 8.07 -5.56
CA CYS A 8 -8.20 7.92 -4.19
C CYS A 8 -9.01 8.74 -3.18
N ASP A 9 -10.15 9.31 -3.59
CA ASP A 9 -11.04 10.06 -2.71
C ASP A 9 -12.02 9.10 -2.05
N TYR A 10 -11.55 8.47 -0.98
CA TYR A 10 -12.33 7.54 -0.15
C TYR A 10 -12.73 8.16 1.21
N GLY A 11 -12.61 9.48 1.35
CA GLY A 11 -12.97 10.22 2.55
C GLY A 11 -11.87 10.34 3.61
N TYR A 12 -10.70 9.71 3.41
CA TYR A 12 -9.55 9.78 4.31
C TYR A 12 -8.24 9.82 3.52
N ASP A 13 -7.31 10.64 3.99
CA ASP A 13 -5.98 10.77 3.38
C ASP A 13 -5.02 9.75 3.97
N LEU A 14 -4.56 8.83 3.11
CA LEU A 14 -3.42 7.96 3.39
C LEU A 14 -2.17 8.60 2.81
N GLU A 15 -1.19 8.89 3.67
CA GLU A 15 0.13 9.35 3.26
C GLU A 15 1.07 8.15 3.11
N VAL A 16 1.44 7.84 1.87
CA VAL A 16 2.33 6.74 1.54
C VAL A 16 3.68 7.29 1.08
N THR A 17 4.75 6.86 1.71
CA THR A 17 6.13 7.15 1.29
C THR A 17 6.84 5.85 0.92
N VAL A 18 7.37 5.78 -0.30
CA VAL A 18 8.08 4.64 -0.86
C VAL A 18 9.51 5.07 -1.13
N GLY A 19 10.44 4.65 -0.26
CA GLY A 19 11.83 5.12 -0.33
C GLY A 19 11.89 6.62 -0.04
N GLU A 20 12.32 7.41 -1.01
CA GLU A 20 12.37 8.87 -0.93
C GLU A 20 11.14 9.55 -1.58
N GLU A 21 10.26 8.77 -2.21
CA GLU A 21 9.13 9.28 -2.99
C GLU A 21 7.86 9.31 -2.13
N LYS A 22 7.19 10.47 -2.06
CA LYS A 22 5.81 10.55 -1.54
C LYS A 22 4.86 10.14 -2.66
N ALA A 23 4.18 9.01 -2.48
CA ALA A 23 3.23 8.50 -3.46
C ALA A 23 1.98 9.39 -3.47
N ALA A 24 1.72 10.01 -4.62
CA ALA A 24 0.44 10.66 -4.89
C ALA A 24 -0.49 9.69 -5.64
N CYS A 25 -1.80 9.93 -5.53
CA CYS A 25 -2.80 9.09 -6.21
C CYS A 25 -2.52 8.96 -7.70
N GLY A 26 -2.28 7.73 -8.17
CA GLY A 26 -2.03 7.41 -9.58
C GLY A 26 -0.73 8.00 -10.15
N ALA A 27 0.13 8.60 -9.32
CA ALA A 27 1.40 9.12 -9.77
C ALA A 27 2.44 8.00 -9.92
N GLU A 28 3.27 8.11 -10.95
CA GLU A 28 4.35 7.16 -11.19
C GLU A 28 5.42 7.26 -10.10
N ILE A 29 5.89 6.11 -9.62
CA ILE A 29 7.04 6.00 -8.73
C ILE A 29 8.16 5.30 -9.52
N PRO A 30 9.38 5.88 -9.57
CA PRO A 30 10.49 5.22 -10.24
C PRO A 30 10.74 3.82 -9.67
N TYR A 31 10.96 2.83 -10.55
CA TYR A 31 11.26 1.45 -10.15
C TYR A 31 12.41 1.37 -9.14
N SER A 32 13.47 2.18 -9.34
CA SER A 32 14.62 2.24 -8.43
C SER A 32 14.26 2.70 -7.02
N SER A 33 13.24 3.55 -6.89
CA SER A 33 12.76 4.07 -5.59
C SER A 33 11.85 3.05 -4.88
N ALA A 34 11.15 2.19 -5.62
CA ALA A 34 10.22 1.21 -5.05
C ALA A 34 10.82 -0.19 -4.84
N HIS A 35 11.75 -0.63 -5.69
CA HIS A 35 12.22 -2.01 -5.70
C HIS A 35 13.23 -2.34 -4.59
N TYR A 36 13.93 -1.34 -4.05
CA TYR A 36 15.06 -1.55 -3.14
C TYR A 36 14.85 -0.99 -1.72
N ILE A 37 13.60 -0.96 -1.25
CA ILE A 37 13.25 -0.44 0.08
C ILE A 37 12.94 -1.56 1.07
N ALA A 38 13.23 -1.34 2.35
CA ALA A 38 12.93 -2.31 3.40
C ALA A 38 11.42 -2.40 3.71
N SER A 39 10.74 -1.25 3.75
CA SER A 39 9.29 -1.13 3.94
C SER A 39 8.85 0.29 3.57
N PRO A 40 7.64 0.48 3.06
CA PRO A 40 7.04 1.81 2.94
C PRO A 40 6.71 2.39 4.32
N VAL A 41 6.50 3.71 4.38
CA VAL A 41 5.84 4.39 5.49
C VAL A 41 4.41 4.69 5.05
N ILE A 42 3.42 4.20 5.81
CA ILE A 42 2.00 4.28 5.47
C ILE A 42 1.27 4.89 6.65
N ALA A 43 1.11 6.21 6.65
CA ALA A 43 0.46 6.94 7.73
C ALA A 43 -0.93 7.42 7.31
N ALA A 44 -1.83 7.54 8.28
CA ALA A 44 -3.07 8.29 8.10
C ALA A 44 -3.20 9.33 9.22
N GLY A 45 -3.93 10.40 8.91
CA GLY A 45 -4.38 11.36 9.93
C GLY A 45 -5.45 10.75 10.85
N GLU A 46 -6.27 11.62 11.43
CA GLU A 46 -7.40 11.19 12.25
C GLU A 46 -8.44 10.48 11.36
N LEU A 47 -8.58 9.17 11.57
CA LEU A 47 -9.61 8.35 10.93
C LEU A 47 -10.85 8.37 11.85
N PRO A 48 -12.08 8.54 11.32
CA PRO A 48 -13.29 8.77 12.11
C PRO A 48 -13.90 7.45 12.55
N VAL A 49 -13.13 6.71 13.31
CA VAL A 49 -13.59 5.51 14.00
C VAL A 49 -13.25 5.66 15.47
N ASP A 50 -13.96 4.92 16.31
CA ASP A 50 -13.79 4.98 17.77
C ASP A 50 -12.34 4.66 18.16
N ASP A 51 -11.86 5.23 19.27
CA ASP A 51 -10.47 5.10 19.77
C ASP A 51 -9.98 3.65 19.90
N ASP A 52 -10.90 2.69 20.08
CA ASP A 52 -10.62 1.26 20.22
C ASP A 52 -10.60 0.49 18.88
N SER A 53 -10.79 1.18 17.76
CA SER A 53 -10.83 0.56 16.44
C SER A 53 -9.45 0.11 15.98
N LEU A 54 -9.41 -1.06 15.33
CA LEU A 54 -8.22 -1.61 14.71
C LEU A 54 -8.36 -1.59 13.18
N TYR A 55 -7.27 -1.31 12.50
CA TYR A 55 -7.18 -1.27 11.05
C TYR A 55 -6.41 -2.46 10.49
N VAL A 56 -6.69 -2.72 9.22
CA VAL A 56 -5.93 -3.61 8.37
C VAL A 56 -5.39 -2.77 7.20
N MET A 57 -4.11 -2.96 6.88
CA MET A 57 -3.48 -2.38 5.71
C MET A 57 -3.12 -3.51 4.75
N ALA A 58 -3.50 -3.34 3.48
CA ALA A 58 -3.13 -4.24 2.39
C ALA A 58 -2.53 -3.44 1.24
N MET A 59 -1.39 -3.91 0.72
CA MET A 59 -0.79 -3.44 -0.52
C MET A 59 -0.87 -4.56 -1.55
N VAL A 60 -1.50 -4.28 -2.69
CA VAL A 60 -1.90 -5.29 -3.67
C VAL A 60 -1.63 -4.77 -5.08
N ASP A 61 -0.99 -5.59 -5.91
CA ASP A 61 -0.79 -5.37 -7.34
C ASP A 61 -1.92 -6.10 -8.12
N PRO A 62 -2.90 -5.38 -8.68
CA PRO A 62 -4.00 -5.96 -9.45
C PRO A 62 -3.60 -6.31 -10.90
N ASP A 63 -2.38 -5.97 -11.31
CA ASP A 63 -1.92 -5.99 -12.69
C ASP A 63 -0.93 -7.12 -12.98
N ALA A 64 -0.66 -8.03 -12.05
CA ALA A 64 0.31 -9.09 -12.32
C ALA A 64 -0.20 -10.15 -13.33
N PRO A 65 0.63 -10.65 -14.26
CA PRO A 65 2.00 -10.21 -14.57
C PRO A 65 2.07 -8.93 -15.43
N SER A 66 1.00 -8.53 -16.11
CA SER A 66 0.86 -7.22 -16.77
C SER A 66 -0.60 -6.73 -16.74
N ALA A 67 -0.82 -5.42 -16.78
CA ALA A 67 -2.18 -4.84 -16.79
C ALA A 67 -3.03 -5.31 -17.98
N ASP A 68 -2.38 -5.66 -19.11
CA ASP A 68 -3.03 -6.18 -20.32
C ASP A 68 -3.43 -7.66 -20.22
N ASP A 69 -2.73 -8.46 -19.41
CA ASP A 69 -3.03 -9.87 -19.12
C ASP A 69 -2.85 -10.15 -17.62
N PRO A 70 -3.79 -9.69 -16.75
CA PRO A 70 -3.66 -9.78 -15.31
C PRO A 70 -4.04 -11.16 -14.78
N SER A 71 -3.50 -12.22 -15.39
CA SER A 71 -3.82 -13.62 -15.08
C SER A 71 -3.36 -14.08 -13.69
N MET A 72 -2.47 -13.32 -13.04
CA MET A 72 -2.00 -13.52 -11.67
C MET A 72 -2.41 -12.37 -10.74
N ALA A 73 -3.46 -11.62 -11.10
CA ALA A 73 -3.90 -10.42 -10.38
C ALA A 73 -4.07 -10.64 -8.86
N GLU A 74 -4.04 -9.50 -8.18
CA GLU A 74 -4.19 -9.36 -6.74
C GLU A 74 -2.99 -9.93 -5.97
N VAL A 75 -1.77 -9.66 -6.48
CA VAL A 75 -0.53 -10.03 -5.80
C VAL A 75 -0.40 -9.19 -4.54
N ARG A 76 -0.49 -9.87 -3.39
CA ARG A 76 -0.40 -9.23 -2.08
C ARG A 76 1.06 -8.96 -1.71
N HIS A 77 1.47 -7.71 -1.83
CA HIS A 77 2.81 -7.22 -1.46
C HIS A 77 2.98 -6.99 0.03
N TYR A 78 1.91 -6.60 0.73
CA TYR A 78 1.97 -6.36 2.17
C TYR A 78 0.60 -6.60 2.82
N LEU A 79 0.56 -7.25 3.98
CA LEU A 79 -0.67 -7.40 4.76
C LEU A 79 -0.37 -7.32 6.26
N VAL A 80 -0.97 -6.32 6.91
CA VAL A 80 -0.78 -6.05 8.34
C VAL A 80 -2.14 -5.79 9.00
N GLY A 81 -2.37 -6.41 10.15
CA GLY A 81 -3.57 -6.21 10.99
C GLY A 81 -3.21 -5.70 12.38
N ASN A 82 -4.25 -5.52 13.21
CA ASN A 82 -4.15 -5.01 14.59
C ASN A 82 -3.44 -3.66 14.69
N ILE A 83 -3.60 -2.80 13.69
CA ILE A 83 -3.04 -1.46 13.69
C ILE A 83 -4.00 -0.56 14.48
N ASN A 84 -3.56 0.05 15.57
CA ASN A 84 -4.35 1.08 16.27
C ASN A 84 -4.04 2.48 15.72
N SER A 85 -4.78 3.50 16.17
CA SER A 85 -4.63 4.90 15.72
C SER A 85 -3.22 5.47 15.94
N THR A 86 -2.56 5.13 17.06
CA THR A 86 -1.20 5.59 17.36
C THR A 86 -0.17 5.00 16.39
N ILE A 87 -0.30 3.70 16.10
CA ILE A 87 0.57 3.01 15.14
C ILE A 87 0.32 3.56 13.73
N MET A 88 -0.95 3.73 13.34
CA MET A 88 -1.34 4.31 12.06
C MET A 88 -0.78 5.72 11.86
N ALA A 89 -0.86 6.59 12.87
CA ALA A 89 -0.32 7.94 12.81
C ALA A 89 1.22 7.96 12.64
N SER A 90 1.93 6.96 13.16
CA SER A 90 3.38 6.84 12.98
C SER A 90 3.78 6.36 11.56
N GLY A 91 2.87 5.66 10.90
CA GLY A 91 3.05 4.99 9.62
C GLY A 91 4.13 3.91 9.57
N ARG A 92 4.63 3.46 10.73
CA ARG A 92 5.64 2.41 10.85
C ARG A 92 5.06 1.23 11.62
N PHE A 93 5.01 0.08 10.97
CA PHE A 93 4.46 -1.15 11.55
C PHE A 93 5.58 -1.97 12.18
N ASP A 94 5.84 -1.74 13.47
CA ASP A 94 6.72 -2.61 14.27
C ASP A 94 6.07 -3.98 14.43
N ALA A 95 6.77 -5.04 14.02
CA ALA A 95 6.29 -6.42 14.07
C ALA A 95 5.94 -6.92 15.49
N ASN A 96 6.35 -6.21 16.55
CA ASN A 96 5.96 -6.51 17.93
C ASN A 96 4.65 -5.82 18.36
N LEU A 97 4.14 -4.88 17.58
CA LEU A 97 2.96 -4.06 17.89
C LEU A 97 1.77 -4.35 16.96
N VAL A 98 2.00 -5.07 15.87
CA VAL A 98 1.01 -5.40 14.83
C VAL A 98 1.06 -6.88 14.48
N ASP A 99 0.02 -7.37 13.79
CA ASP A 99 0.03 -8.70 13.20
C ASP A 99 0.49 -8.61 11.74
N GLU A 100 1.75 -8.90 11.47
CA GLU A 100 2.27 -9.00 10.10
C GLU A 100 1.91 -10.37 9.49
N LEU A 101 0.84 -10.40 8.69
CA LEU A 101 0.33 -11.62 8.06
C LEU A 101 1.05 -11.94 6.74
N THR A 102 1.55 -10.94 6.04
CA THR A 102 2.41 -11.09 4.86
C THR A 102 3.45 -10.00 4.92
N PRO A 103 4.75 -10.32 5.11
CA PRO A 103 5.80 -9.32 5.14
C PRO A 103 5.89 -8.55 3.83
N PHE A 104 6.33 -7.29 3.92
CA PHE A 104 6.49 -6.46 2.73
C PHE A 104 7.42 -7.12 1.70
N LYS A 105 6.97 -7.14 0.45
CA LYS A 105 7.74 -7.53 -0.73
C LYS A 105 7.69 -6.40 -1.74
N ASN A 106 8.87 -6.00 -2.21
CA ASN A 106 8.99 -4.95 -3.20
C ASN A 106 8.24 -5.28 -4.51
N PRO A 107 7.68 -4.27 -5.19
CA PRO A 107 7.19 -4.43 -6.57
C PRO A 107 8.32 -4.94 -7.47
N SER A 108 8.04 -5.94 -8.29
CA SER A 108 9.02 -6.50 -9.25
C SER A 108 8.33 -6.83 -10.58
N PRO A 109 7.71 -5.84 -11.25
CA PRO A 109 7.04 -6.07 -12.51
C PRO A 109 8.02 -6.63 -13.56
N PRO A 110 7.59 -7.59 -14.40
CA PRO A 110 8.41 -8.10 -15.49
C PRO A 110 8.84 -7.00 -16.46
N GLU A 111 10.03 -7.14 -17.08
CA GLU A 111 10.46 -6.20 -18.12
C GLU A 111 9.46 -6.21 -19.29
N GLY A 112 8.99 -5.02 -19.68
CA GLY A 112 8.02 -4.85 -20.76
C GLY A 112 6.56 -5.09 -20.38
N SER A 113 6.22 -5.33 -19.11
CA SER A 113 4.82 -5.48 -18.66
C SER A 113 4.04 -4.16 -18.56
N GLY A 114 4.73 -3.02 -18.68
CA GLY A 114 4.14 -1.69 -18.52
C GLY A 114 4.07 -1.26 -17.05
N TYR A 115 3.16 -0.34 -16.74
CA TYR A 115 2.92 0.13 -15.38
C TYR A 115 1.98 -0.81 -14.63
N HIS A 116 2.27 -1.02 -13.34
CA HIS A 116 1.42 -1.72 -12.39
C HIS A 116 0.91 -0.71 -11.35
N ARG A 117 -0.32 -0.90 -10.89
CA ARG A 117 -0.98 -0.09 -9.87
C ARG A 117 -0.60 -0.52 -8.45
#